data_AF-A0A4P6EAW8-F1
#
_entry.id   AF-A0A4P6EAW8-F1
#
_cell.length_a   1.000
_cell.length_b   1.000
_cell.length_c   1.000
_cell.angle_alpha   90.00
_cell.angle_beta   90.00
_cell.angle_gamma   90.00
#
_symmetry.space_group_name_H-M   'P 1'
#
loop_
_entity.id
_entity.type
_entity.pdbx_description
1 polymer ?
#
loop_
_entity_poly.entity_id
_entity_poly.type
_entity_poly.pdbx_seq_one_letter_code
_entity_poly.pdbx_strand_id
1 'polypeptide(L)'
;MIIWTRWGFFAVIFIGVGVGLGFALKAAFGLGGLDESAVNGIFVGVGFVLSAVGLFFFERFVVRRHLDEPRPMMVARQLAESRRLANGAVQTTEMVPAVIPGTTVPAVVQPRSTFFAIPLRLWPFLIAVLGVVVLIINLVRVMVG
;
A
#
# COMPACT_ATOMS: atom_id res chain seq x y z
N MET A 1 5.48 -17.88 -5.60
CA MET A 1 5.44 -17.21 -4.28
C MET A 1 4.95 -15.78 -4.50
N ILE A 2 3.75 -15.43 -4.01
CA ILE A 2 3.25 -14.06 -4.17
C ILE A 2 3.94 -13.21 -3.11
N ILE A 3 4.73 -12.22 -3.53
CA ILE A 3 5.52 -11.34 -2.65
C ILE A 3 4.67 -10.24 -1.99
N TRP A 4 3.36 -10.18 -2.27
CA TRP A 4 2.44 -9.16 -1.78
C TRP A 4 1.15 -9.74 -1.20
N THR A 5 0.52 -9.01 -0.30
CA THR A 5 -0.82 -9.28 0.20
C THR A 5 -1.76 -8.11 -0.11
N ARG A 6 -2.97 -8.42 -0.56
CA ARG A 6 -4.03 -7.43 -0.85
C ARG A 6 -3.54 -6.29 -1.74
N TRP A 7 -3.44 -5.08 -1.18
CA TRP A 7 -3.11 -3.84 -1.88
C TRP A 7 -1.62 -3.51 -1.84
N GLY A 8 -0.77 -4.44 -1.39
CA GLY A 8 0.69 -4.27 -1.35
C GLY A 8 1.31 -3.93 -2.70
N PHE A 9 0.73 -4.38 -3.81
CA PHE A 9 1.24 -4.11 -5.17
C PHE A 9 1.27 -2.62 -5.53
N PHE A 10 0.48 -1.76 -4.86
CA PHE A 10 0.52 -0.32 -5.09
C PHE A 10 1.90 0.27 -4.81
N ALA A 11 2.70 -0.32 -3.92
CA ALA A 11 4.08 0.13 -3.71
C ALA A 11 4.89 0.14 -5.02
N VAL A 12 4.78 -0.92 -5.82
CA VAL A 12 5.47 -1.04 -7.12
C VAL A 12 4.92 -0.05 -8.15
N ILE A 13 3.59 0.12 -8.18
CA ILE A 13 2.94 1.09 -9.08
C ILE A 13 3.44 2.49 -8.79
N PHE A 14 3.48 2.91 -7.52
CA PHE A 14 3.95 4.23 -7.15
C PHE A 14 5.46 4.40 -7.43
N ILE A 15 6.28 3.36 -7.32
CA ILE A 15 7.67 3.42 -7.78
C ILE A 15 7.71 3.74 -9.29
N GLY A 16 6.94 3.02 -10.12
CA GLY A 16 6.85 3.27 -11.55
C GLY A 16 6.33 4.68 -11.88
N VAL A 17 5.30 5.14 -11.17
CA VAL A 17 4.78 6.52 -11.27
C VAL A 17 5.86 7.53 -10.91
N GLY A 18 6.67 7.27 -9.88
CA GLY A 18 7.75 8.17 -9.49
C GLY A 18 8.79 8.37 -10.59
N VAL A 19 9.24 7.27 -11.22
CA VAL A 19 10.17 7.33 -12.36
C VAL A 19 9.54 8.09 -13.53
N GLY A 20 8.32 7.70 -13.92
CA GLY A 20 7.61 8.32 -15.04
C GLY A 20 7.35 9.82 -14.82
N LEU A 21 6.98 10.20 -13.59
CA LEU A 21 6.71 11.59 -13.22
C LEU A 21 8.00 12.42 -13.19
N GLY A 22 9.14 11.81 -12.83
CA GLY A 22 10.44 12.44 -12.98
C GLY A 22 10.78 12.78 -14.44
N PHE A 23 10.64 11.81 -15.35
CA PHE A 23 10.85 12.07 -16.78
C PHE A 23 9.84 13.07 -17.37
N ALA A 24 8.58 12.99 -16.95
CA ALA A 24 7.55 13.94 -17.37
C ALA A 24 7.87 15.36 -16.90
N LEU A 25 8.33 15.55 -15.65
CA LEU A 25 8.79 16.84 -15.16
C LEU A 25 9.98 17.35 -15.96
N LYS A 26 11.00 16.52 -16.18
CA LYS A 26 12.17 16.88 -17.00
C LYS A 26 11.74 17.38 -18.40
N ALA A 27 10.82 16.67 -19.05
CA ALA A 27 10.27 17.08 -20.33
C ALA A 27 9.49 18.40 -20.25
N ALA A 28 8.69 18.60 -19.21
CA ALA A 28 7.92 19.82 -18.99
C ALA A 28 8.81 21.06 -18.78
N PHE A 29 10.00 20.91 -18.21
CA PHE A 29 11.00 21.98 -18.08
C PHE A 29 11.83 22.22 -19.35
N GLY A 30 11.53 21.55 -20.46
CA GLY A 30 12.25 21.72 -21.73
C GLY A 30 13.62 21.02 -21.76
N LEU A 31 13.95 20.24 -20.73
CA LEU A 31 15.24 19.56 -20.60
C LEU A 31 15.20 18.13 -21.18
N GLY A 32 14.07 17.71 -21.77
CA GLY A 32 13.83 16.33 -22.21
C GLY A 32 14.93 15.72 -23.07
N GLY A 33 15.56 16.52 -23.95
CA GLY A 33 16.64 16.09 -24.85
C GLY A 33 18.05 16.14 -24.25
N LEU A 34 18.23 16.61 -23.01
CA LEU A 34 19.52 16.59 -22.34
C LEU A 34 19.79 15.20 -21.75
N ASP A 35 20.67 14.43 -22.37
CA ASP A 35 21.06 13.09 -21.88
C ASP A 35 22.13 13.13 -20.77
N GLU A 36 22.16 14.19 -19.99
CA GLU A 36 23.01 14.28 -18.82
C GLU A 36 22.48 13.36 -17.71
N SER A 37 23.27 12.33 -17.40
CA SER A 37 22.96 11.32 -16.37
C SER A 37 22.63 11.96 -15.01
N ALA A 38 23.33 13.02 -14.63
CA ALA A 38 23.10 13.71 -13.36
C ALA A 38 21.76 14.46 -13.33
N VAL A 39 21.43 15.19 -14.41
CA VAL A 39 20.14 15.89 -14.55
C VAL A 39 18.98 14.89 -14.54
N ASN A 40 19.10 13.80 -15.28
CA ASN A 40 18.14 12.69 -15.25
C ASN A 40 17.90 12.17 -13.83
N GLY A 41 18.99 11.94 -13.08
CA GLY A 41 18.92 11.47 -11.70
C GLY A 41 18.20 12.44 -10.76
N ILE A 42 18.42 13.76 -10.88
CA ILE A 42 17.73 14.78 -10.07
C ILE A 42 16.22 14.70 -10.28
N PHE A 43 15.76 14.68 -11.54
CA PHE A 43 14.33 14.64 -11.85
C PHE A 43 13.68 13.32 -11.43
N VAL A 44 14.35 12.18 -11.59
CA VAL A 44 13.87 10.89 -11.06
C VAL A 44 13.78 10.92 -9.54
N GLY A 45 14.76 11.52 -8.85
CA GLY A 45 14.72 11.73 -7.40
C GLY A 45 13.52 12.55 -6.95
N VAL A 46 13.25 13.67 -7.63
CA VAL A 46 12.05 14.51 -7.40
C VAL A 46 10.76 13.70 -7.64
N GLY A 47 10.71 12.96 -8.75
CA GLY A 47 9.58 12.09 -9.08
C GLY A 47 9.30 11.05 -8.00
N PHE A 48 10.33 10.42 -7.42
CA PHE A 48 10.18 9.50 -6.29
C PHE A 48 9.65 10.19 -5.04
N VAL A 49 10.14 11.39 -4.69
CA VAL A 49 9.64 12.14 -3.52
C VAL A 49 8.16 12.50 -3.71
N LEU A 50 7.77 12.98 -4.89
CA LEU A 50 6.36 13.30 -5.18
C LEU A 50 5.47 12.06 -5.15
N SER A 51 5.95 10.95 -5.71
CA SER A 51 5.24 9.69 -5.66
C SER A 51 5.10 9.15 -4.23
N ALA A 52 6.13 9.28 -3.40
CA ALA A 52 6.07 8.92 -1.99
C ALA A 52 4.99 9.71 -1.22
N VAL A 53 4.90 11.02 -1.46
CA VAL A 53 3.84 11.87 -0.89
C VAL A 53 2.46 11.40 -1.39
N GLY A 54 2.34 11.11 -2.69
CA GLY A 54 1.11 10.54 -3.26
C GLY A 54 0.71 9.21 -2.60
N LEU A 55 1.66 8.28 -2.44
CA LEU A 55 1.41 6.98 -1.81
C LEU A 55 1.03 7.15 -0.33
N PHE A 56 1.64 8.11 0.38
CA PHE A 56 1.29 8.40 1.78
C PHE A 56 -0.18 8.81 1.91
N PHE A 57 -0.64 9.73 1.05
CA PHE A 57 -2.03 10.17 1.07
C PHE A 57 -2.99 9.09 0.57
N PHE A 58 -2.61 8.35 -0.47
CA PHE A 58 -3.38 7.23 -0.98
C PHE A 58 -3.56 6.13 0.09
N GLU A 59 -2.49 5.78 0.81
CA GLU A 59 -2.57 4.82 1.90
C GLU A 59 -3.50 5.31 3.02
N ARG A 60 -3.34 6.57 3.43
CA ARG A 60 -4.10 7.16 4.54
C ARG A 60 -5.58 7.33 4.23
N PHE A 61 -5.92 7.79 3.02
CA PHE A 61 -7.29 8.20 2.68
C PHE A 61 -8.05 7.18 1.83
N VAL A 62 -7.35 6.34 1.06
CA VAL A 62 -7.99 5.31 0.22
C VAL A 62 -7.84 3.95 0.88
N VAL A 63 -6.61 3.49 1.11
CA VAL A 63 -6.37 2.11 1.56
C VAL A 63 -6.95 1.88 2.95
N ARG A 64 -6.56 2.68 3.95
CA ARG A 64 -7.05 2.48 5.33
C ARG A 64 -8.53 2.72 5.50
N ARG A 65 -9.09 3.67 4.74
CA ARG A 65 -10.46 4.13 4.94
C ARG A 65 -11.49 3.26 4.21
N HIS A 66 -11.14 2.74 3.04
CA HIS A 66 -12.09 2.03 2.18
C HIS A 66 -11.71 0.58 1.89
N LEU A 67 -10.42 0.25 1.90
CA LEU A 67 -9.93 -1.04 1.43
C LEU A 67 -9.53 -2.01 2.56
N ASP A 68 -8.98 -1.48 3.65
CA ASP A 68 -8.61 -2.19 4.87
C ASP A 68 -9.55 -1.82 6.04
N GLU A 69 -10.84 -1.63 5.74
CA GLU A 69 -11.86 -1.38 6.76
C GLU A 69 -11.92 -2.56 7.74
N PRO A 70 -11.99 -2.30 9.06
CA PRO A 70 -12.07 -3.35 10.06
C PRO A 70 -13.34 -4.18 9.86
N ARG A 71 -13.20 -5.49 9.64
CA ARG A 71 -14.35 -6.39 9.46
C ARG A 71 -14.54 -7.25 10.70
N PRO A 72 -15.80 -7.48 11.14
CA PRO A 72 -16.07 -8.38 12.24
C PRO A 72 -15.54 -9.77 11.87
N MET A 73 -14.77 -10.35 12.78
CA MET A 73 -14.28 -11.71 12.61
C MET A 73 -15.48 -12.65 12.77
N MET A 74 -15.81 -13.42 11.74
CA MET A 74 -16.91 -14.38 11.81
C MET A 74 -16.34 -15.73 12.22
N VAL A 75 -16.95 -16.38 13.22
CA VAL A 75 -16.57 -17.73 13.67
C VAL A 75 -17.77 -18.64 13.54
N ALA A 76 -17.52 -19.86 13.06
CA ALA A 76 -18.52 -20.91 13.01
C ALA A 76 -18.82 -21.36 14.44
N ARG A 77 -20.04 -21.09 14.92
CA ARG A 77 -20.56 -21.59 16.18
C ARG A 77 -21.49 -22.75 15.90
N GLN A 78 -21.31 -23.85 16.63
CA GLN A 78 -22.23 -24.98 16.53
C GLN A 78 -23.59 -24.58 17.11
N LEU A 79 -24.65 -24.79 16.34
CA LEU A 79 -26.02 -24.54 16.77
C LEU A 79 -26.40 -25.53 17.88
N ALA A 80 -26.99 -25.03 18.96
CA ALA A 80 -27.44 -25.87 20.08
C ALA A 80 -28.54 -26.84 19.66
N GLU A 81 -29.36 -26.46 18.68
CA GLU A 81 -30.35 -27.31 18.02
C GLU A 81 -30.17 -27.21 16.52
N SER A 82 -30.13 -28.36 15.85
CA SER A 82 -29.95 -28.41 14.40
C SER A 82 -31.20 -27.86 13.70
N ARG A 83 -31.01 -26.83 12.87
CA ARG A 83 -32.12 -26.18 12.17
C ARG A 83 -32.25 -26.78 10.77
N ARG A 84 -33.45 -27.26 10.41
CA ARG A 84 -33.76 -27.62 9.02
C ARG A 84 -34.04 -26.35 8.22
N LEU A 85 -33.28 -26.14 7.15
CA LEU A 85 -33.54 -25.07 6.19
C LEU A 85 -34.71 -25.44 5.28
N ALA A 86 -35.29 -24.42 4.62
CA ALA A 86 -36.39 -24.58 3.67
C ALA A 86 -36.08 -25.53 2.49
N ASN A 87 -34.80 -25.80 2.23
CA ASN A 87 -34.33 -26.75 1.23
C ASN A 87 -34.13 -28.18 1.77
N GLY A 88 -34.53 -28.46 3.02
CA GLY A 88 -34.40 -29.78 3.67
C GLY A 88 -33.01 -30.06 4.25
N ALA A 89 -32.02 -29.19 4.05
CA ALA A 89 -30.68 -29.36 4.62
C ALA A 89 -30.68 -29.09 6.13
N VAL A 90 -29.93 -29.89 6.89
CA VAL A 90 -29.76 -29.72 8.33
C VAL A 90 -28.52 -28.85 8.56
N GLN A 91 -28.71 -27.64 9.07
CA GLN A 91 -27.61 -26.75 9.43
C GLN A 91 -27.30 -26.91 10.91
N THR A 92 -26.06 -27.33 11.18
CA THR A 92 -25.51 -27.58 12.52
C THR A 92 -24.53 -26.49 12.95
N THR A 93 -24.19 -25.55 12.05
CA THR A 93 -23.27 -24.44 12.30
C THR A 93 -23.83 -23.11 11.77
N GLU A 94 -23.69 -22.07 12.59
CA GLU A 94 -24.04 -20.69 12.26
C GLU A 94 -22.79 -19.80 12.31
N MET A 95 -22.65 -18.88 11.36
CA MET A 95 -21.56 -17.91 11.33
C MET A 95 -21.95 -16.71 12.19
N VAL A 96 -21.33 -16.59 13.37
CA VAL A 96 -21.62 -15.51 14.33
C VAL A 96 -20.37 -14.64 14.48
N PRO A 97 -20.50 -13.31 14.65
CA PRO A 97 -19.34 -12.48 15.00
C PRO A 97 -18.67 -13.03 16.26
N ALA A 98 -17.36 -13.28 16.17
CA ALA A 98 -16.55 -13.57 17.35
C ALA A 98 -16.64 -12.39 18.30
N VAL A 99 -16.71 -12.68 19.59
CA VAL A 99 -16.77 -11.69 20.66
C VAL A 99 -15.56 -11.88 21.55
N ILE A 100 -14.95 -10.79 22.02
CA ILE A 100 -13.78 -10.86 22.91
C ILE A 100 -14.22 -11.51 24.25
N PRO A 101 -13.47 -12.49 24.79
CA PRO A 101 -13.83 -13.19 26.02
C PRO A 101 -14.11 -12.21 27.18
N GLY A 102 -15.29 -12.33 27.80
CA GLY A 102 -15.69 -11.46 28.92
C GLY A 102 -16.28 -10.10 28.53
N THR A 103 -16.51 -9.83 27.24
CA THR A 103 -17.16 -8.60 26.77
C THR A 103 -18.31 -8.89 25.79
N THR A 104 -19.07 -7.87 25.41
CA THR A 104 -20.05 -7.90 24.32
C THR A 104 -19.51 -7.32 23.01
N VAL A 105 -18.22 -6.99 22.96
CA VAL A 105 -17.60 -6.30 21.82
C VAL A 105 -17.17 -7.32 20.76
N PRO A 106 -17.60 -7.16 19.49
CA PRO A 106 -17.17 -8.04 18.42
C PRO A 106 -15.66 -7.93 18.21
N ALA A 107 -14.98 -9.07 18.12
CA ALA A 107 -13.60 -9.16 17.71
C ALA A 107 -13.48 -8.72 16.24
N VAL A 108 -12.60 -7.77 16.00
CA VAL A 108 -12.43 -7.16 14.68
C VAL A 108 -11.07 -7.55 14.12
N VAL A 109 -11.04 -8.04 12.88
CA VAL A 109 -9.79 -8.27 12.16
C VAL A 109 -9.56 -7.08 11.24
N GLN A 110 -8.45 -6.37 11.47
CA GLN A 110 -7.99 -5.36 10.53
C GLN A 110 -6.95 -5.99 9.60
N PRO A 111 -7.32 -6.26 8.34
CA PRO A 111 -6.35 -6.77 7.38
C PRO A 111 -5.24 -5.73 7.14
N ARG A 112 -3.99 -6.20 7.05
CA ARG A 112 -2.84 -5.35 6.72
C ARG A 112 -2.34 -5.68 5.33
N SER A 113 -2.37 -4.69 4.44
CA SER A 113 -1.73 -4.78 3.13
C SER A 113 -0.20 -4.72 3.26
N THR A 114 0.51 -5.69 2.69
CA THR A 114 1.99 -5.79 2.76
C THR A 114 2.61 -6.07 1.40
N PHE A 115 3.83 -5.55 1.19
CA PHE A 115 4.70 -5.88 0.05
C PHE A 115 6.06 -6.29 0.59
N PHE A 116 6.57 -7.46 0.20
CA PHE A 116 7.77 -8.10 0.77
C PHE A 116 7.74 -8.19 2.32
N ALA A 117 6.60 -8.56 2.90
CA ALA A 117 6.36 -8.53 4.35
C ALA A 117 6.48 -7.14 5.02
N ILE A 118 6.76 -6.08 4.26
CA ILE A 118 6.78 -4.70 4.73
C ILE A 118 5.36 -4.12 4.61
N PRO A 119 4.77 -3.61 5.70
CA PRO A 119 3.48 -2.93 5.67
C PRO A 119 3.44 -1.79 4.66
N LEU A 120 2.35 -1.69 3.86
CA LEU A 120 2.20 -0.66 2.82
C LEU A 120 2.41 0.76 3.36
N ARG A 121 2.00 1.03 4.61
CA ARG A 121 2.21 2.30 5.32
C ARG A 121 3.67 2.76 5.44
N LEU A 122 4.62 1.85 5.34
CA LEU A 122 6.05 2.16 5.45
C LEU A 122 6.70 2.46 4.08
N TRP A 123 6.08 2.02 2.99
CA TRP A 123 6.60 2.21 1.64
C TRP A 123 6.75 3.68 1.21
N PRO A 124 5.86 4.62 1.58
CA PRO A 124 6.10 6.04 1.32
C PRO A 124 7.47 6.51 1.84
N PHE A 125 7.86 6.10 3.04
CA PHE A 125 9.14 6.50 3.63
C PHE A 125 10.32 5.86 2.91
N LEU A 126 10.22 4.59 2.52
CA LEU A 126 11.26 3.90 1.75
C LEU A 126 11.48 4.57 0.39
N ILE A 127 10.40 4.89 -0.32
CA ILE A 127 10.46 5.59 -1.61
C ILE A 127 11.00 7.02 -1.43
N ALA A 128 10.58 7.74 -0.40
CA ALA A 128 11.08 9.07 -0.10
C ALA A 128 12.58 9.07 0.19
N VAL A 129 13.06 8.14 1.03
CA VAL A 129 14.50 8.00 1.33
C VAL A 129 15.29 7.68 0.07
N LEU A 130 14.80 6.74 -0.75
CA LEU A 130 15.43 6.44 -2.05
C LEU A 130 15.49 7.68 -2.94
N GLY A 131 14.38 8.42 -3.05
CA GLY A 131 14.30 9.65 -3.84
C GLY A 131 15.29 10.71 -3.38
N VAL A 132 15.36 10.96 -2.06
CA VAL A 132 16.30 11.93 -1.47
C VAL A 132 17.75 11.51 -1.68
N VAL A 133 18.09 10.23 -1.50
CA VAL A 133 19.45 9.72 -1.74
C VAL A 133 19.85 9.92 -3.20
N VAL A 134 18.98 9.57 -4.14
CA VAL A 134 19.20 9.79 -5.58
C VAL A 134 19.41 11.28 -5.86
N LEU A 135 18.60 12.15 -5.25
CA LEU A 135 18.68 13.61 -5.43
C LEU A 135 20.03 14.15 -4.93
N ILE A 136 20.46 13.76 -3.73
CA ILE A 136 21.74 14.20 -3.12
C ILE A 136 22.92 13.73 -3.98
N ILE A 137 22.96 12.45 -4.37
CA ILE A 137 24.07 11.89 -5.17
C ILE A 137 24.23 12.67 -6.48
N ASN A 138 23.12 12.95 -7.17
CA ASN A 138 23.18 13.63 -8.45
C ASN A 138 23.44 15.14 -8.31
N LEU A 139 22.96 15.80 -7.25
CA LEU A 139 23.36 17.17 -6.91
C LEU A 139 24.87 17.29 -6.70
N VAL A 140 25.46 16.39 -5.91
CA VAL A 140 26.91 16.38 -5.68
C VAL A 140 27.67 16.17 -6.99
N ARG A 141 27.19 15.29 -7.87
CA ARG A 141 27.80 15.11 -9.20
C ARG A 141 27.77 16.37 -10.06
N VAL A 142 26.70 17.15 -10.02
CA VAL A 142 26.61 18.44 -10.74
C VAL A 142 27.50 19.51 -10.11
N MET A 143 27.76 19.45 -8.80
CA MET A 143 28.60 20.45 -8.11
C MET A 143 30.10 20.17 -8.25
N VAL A 144 30.49 18.90 -8.37
CA VAL A 144 31.90 18.47 -8.38
C VAL A 144 32.41 18.14 -9.79
N GLY A 145 31.50 17.82 -10.73
CA GLY A 145 31.80 17.59 -12.14
C GLY A 145 31.67 18.86 -12.96
#